data_AF-A0AAD2CIX4-F1
#
_entry.id   AF-A0AAD2CIX4-F1
#
_cell.length_a   1.000
_cell.length_b   1.000
_cell.length_c   1.000
_cell.angle_alpha   90.00
_cell.angle_beta   90.00
_cell.angle_gamma   90.00
#
_symmetry.space_group_name_H-M   'P 1'
#
loop_
_entity.id
_entity.type
_entity.pdbx_description
1 polymer ?
#
loop_
_entity_poly.entity_id
_entity_poly.type
_entity_poly.pdbx_seq_one_letter_code
_entity_poly.pdbx_strand_id
1 'polypeptide(L)'
;MVVPQFGVGRTEIVQQQPYNRSPGQALADGARHVEAQSQLQQHQQWVGNVLDAIAKPNTKAAYEPKEAEFLEFCRVVYGDDPVPCHVTFEKVYKFFYYVVHRQVRPRGKKKGTSGYFNLEEYNRIWSATRGSPDADTNHVPPHLCFGDLPEGEGSSPGYDCFNQYKCAIKKLHEKNLRNKTTGLDWNQEIWTPWCKDLELLVKRRKGVMKKVNHKEKMNPDHTLLKGKGKDKLIEEEMWREGFTKSTLRNAFGSIRHRLMFLFTLSGVLRMESLHSAELSDCFLIKGRNEAKESQDWDCLIMQMCDGKTNRGKVFYGRSMRHKNVLLCPVGALGFYLLSRFKLSGEFDEDSCPDFTDNSAWYDIKLLVSFGTHNGAETAEGGRKRPIKPKNFSDSMREILGKLGIPSTHLQHLGRLFGNMNLQYLEIDEEFIRMLGNWAVNIRDQCYSTHLPLKAMRAAAGFTTSEGRYYNPRALVVPPEELEKKIFPFADRALEKVEAACKSKGSRMGGYYLGTARGFLEMLLRLRTIILQDAAAMKVLHPERCDGHMFFQAFPELFR
;
A
#
# COMPACT_ATOMS: atom_id res chain seq x y z
N MET A 1 -38.88 40.60 4.65
CA MET A 1 -39.13 41.85 5.39
C MET A 1 -39.40 41.42 6.82
N VAL A 2 -38.59 41.70 7.84
CA VAL A 2 -37.90 42.93 8.21
C VAL A 2 -36.48 42.59 8.69
N VAL A 3 -35.50 43.38 8.24
CA VAL A 3 -34.07 43.28 8.61
C VAL A 3 -33.86 44.13 9.86
N PRO A 4 -33.33 43.60 10.98
CA PRO A 4 -32.90 44.44 12.10
C PRO A 4 -31.54 45.05 11.78
N GLN A 5 -31.53 46.39 11.72
CA GLN A 5 -30.33 47.21 11.64
C GLN A 5 -29.47 47.00 12.88
N PHE A 6 -28.23 46.57 12.69
CA PHE A 6 -27.23 46.59 13.75
C PHE A 6 -26.86 48.04 14.04
N GLY A 7 -27.26 48.51 15.22
CA GLY A 7 -26.86 49.80 15.76
C GLY A 7 -25.35 49.89 15.89
N VAL A 8 -24.82 51.02 15.41
CA VAL A 8 -23.42 51.42 15.51
C VAL A 8 -23.10 51.64 17.00
N GLY A 9 -22.61 50.58 17.65
CA GLY A 9 -22.01 50.66 18.97
C GLY A 9 -20.69 51.42 18.86
N ARG A 10 -20.61 52.58 19.50
CA ARG A 10 -19.39 53.36 19.70
C ARG A 10 -18.27 52.43 20.17
N THR A 11 -17.20 52.33 19.40
CA THR A 11 -15.92 51.82 19.87
C THR A 11 -15.44 52.78 20.96
N GLU A 12 -15.73 52.46 22.22
CA GLU A 12 -14.92 52.98 23.31
C GLU A 12 -13.51 52.46 23.07
N ILE A 13 -12.62 53.37 22.66
CA ILE A 13 -11.20 53.16 22.73
C ILE A 13 -10.91 52.99 24.22
N VAL A 14 -10.94 51.74 24.70
CA VAL A 14 -10.26 51.37 25.92
C VAL A 14 -8.79 51.65 25.63
N GLN A 15 -8.34 52.86 26.00
CA GLN A 15 -6.92 53.12 26.19
C GLN A 15 -6.44 52.02 27.14
N GLN A 16 -5.76 51.03 26.58
CA GLN A 16 -5.03 50.06 27.38
C GLN A 16 -4.04 50.87 28.20
N GLN A 17 -4.34 51.05 29.49
CA GLN A 17 -3.34 51.51 30.44
C GLN A 17 -2.11 50.60 30.25
N PRO A 18 -0.91 51.16 30.05
CA PRO A 18 0.28 50.35 29.99
C PRO A 18 0.39 49.65 31.34
N TYR A 19 0.21 48.33 31.35
CA TYR A 19 0.64 47.52 32.47
C TYR A 19 2.12 47.83 32.65
N ASN A 20 2.46 48.64 33.67
CA ASN A 20 3.82 48.87 34.10
C ASN A 20 4.34 47.54 34.65
N ARG A 21 4.79 46.68 33.74
CA ARG A 21 5.46 45.43 34.09
C ARG A 21 6.78 45.84 34.71
N SER A 22 7.04 45.37 35.93
CA SER A 22 8.35 45.55 36.53
C SER A 22 9.41 44.88 35.62
N PRO A 23 10.64 45.43 35.54
CA PRO A 23 11.72 44.83 34.76
C PRO A 23 11.92 43.33 35.06
N GLY A 24 11.72 42.92 36.32
CA GLY A 24 11.80 41.51 36.74
C GLY A 24 10.71 40.61 36.16
N GLN A 25 9.48 41.10 35.98
CA GLN A 25 8.39 40.34 35.34
C GLN A 25 8.60 40.20 33.83
N ALA A 26 9.09 41.26 33.16
CA ALA A 26 9.43 41.19 31.75
C ALA A 26 10.60 40.24 31.47
N LEU A 27 11.61 40.23 32.35
CA LEU A 27 12.73 39.27 32.32
C LEU A 27 12.28 37.83 32.57
N ALA A 28 11.39 37.60 33.56
CA ALA A 28 10.87 36.27 33.87
C ALA A 28 9.94 35.71 32.77
N ASP A 29 9.14 36.56 32.12
CA ASP A 29 8.31 36.18 30.96
C ASP A 29 9.17 35.94 29.72
N GLY A 30 10.20 36.76 29.49
CA GLY A 30 11.19 36.56 28.43
C GLY A 30 11.97 35.25 28.61
N ALA A 31 12.41 34.94 29.82
CA ALA A 31 13.08 33.68 30.15
C ALA A 31 12.16 32.47 29.95
N ARG A 32 10.92 32.54 30.44
CA ARG A 32 9.91 31.48 30.22
C ARG A 32 9.56 31.28 28.75
N HIS A 33 9.51 32.36 27.96
CA HIS A 33 9.27 32.29 26.52
C HIS A 33 10.46 31.68 25.75
N VAL A 34 11.69 32.03 26.12
CA VAL A 34 12.91 31.42 25.56
C VAL A 34 12.98 29.93 25.89
N GLU A 35 12.64 29.56 27.13
CA GLU A 35 12.60 28.16 27.58
C GLU A 35 11.51 27.35 26.84
N ALA A 36 10.30 27.91 26.69
CA ALA A 36 9.22 27.29 25.91
C ALA A 36 9.58 27.13 24.41
N GLN A 37 10.27 28.11 23.82
CA GLN A 37 10.76 28.01 22.44
C GLN A 37 11.85 26.94 22.30
N SER A 38 12.75 26.82 23.27
CA SER A 38 13.78 25.78 23.32
C SER A 38 13.16 24.39 23.42
N GLN A 39 12.17 24.21 24.31
CA GLN A 39 11.43 22.95 24.44
C GLN A 39 10.67 22.58 23.16
N LEU A 40 10.02 23.55 22.50
CA LEU A 40 9.34 23.32 21.22
C LEU A 40 10.32 22.90 20.12
N GLN A 41 11.51 23.51 20.07
CA GLN A 41 12.54 23.16 19.10
C GLN A 41 13.08 21.74 19.31
N GLN A 42 13.36 21.38 20.58
CA GLN A 42 13.77 20.01 20.94
C GLN A 42 12.69 18.98 20.57
N HIS A 43 11.42 19.30 20.85
CA HIS A 43 10.30 18.45 20.48
C HIS A 43 10.19 18.27 18.96
N GLN A 44 10.27 19.34 18.17
CA GLN A 44 10.22 19.28 16.71
C GLN A 44 11.39 18.48 16.12
N GLN A 45 12.59 18.61 16.69
CA GLN A 45 13.76 17.83 16.28
C GLN A 45 13.58 16.34 16.58
N TRP A 46 13.06 16.01 17.77
CA TRP A 46 12.75 14.65 18.16
C TRP A 46 11.70 14.01 17.24
N VAL A 47 10.59 14.73 16.96
CA VAL A 47 9.56 14.27 16.02
C VAL A 47 10.15 14.03 14.63
N GLY A 48 11.02 14.92 14.15
CA GLY A 48 11.73 14.75 12.87
C GLY A 48 12.53 13.44 12.81
N ASN A 49 13.32 13.16 13.84
CA ASN A 49 14.13 11.94 13.93
C ASN A 49 13.27 10.67 13.95
N VAL A 50 12.14 10.69 14.67
CA VAL A 50 11.19 9.56 14.73
C VAL A 50 10.54 9.32 13.37
N LEU A 51 10.07 10.38 12.70
CA LEU A 51 9.46 10.27 11.37
C LEU A 51 10.45 9.75 10.32
N ASP A 52 11.71 10.17 10.40
CA ASP A 52 12.76 9.66 9.52
C ASP A 52 13.11 8.20 9.82
N ALA A 53 13.05 7.74 11.08
CA ALA A 53 13.25 6.33 11.43
C ALA A 53 12.12 5.43 10.89
N ILE A 54 10.88 5.93 10.86
CA ILE A 54 9.69 5.18 10.41
C ILE A 54 9.50 5.26 8.88
N ALA A 55 10.15 6.22 8.20
CA ALA A 55 10.00 6.40 6.76
C ALA A 55 10.48 5.17 5.97
N LYS A 56 9.60 4.66 5.09
CA LYS A 56 9.91 3.49 4.24
C LYS A 56 11.20 3.71 3.43
N PRO A 57 12.07 2.68 3.28
CA PRO A 57 13.33 2.81 2.53
C PRO A 57 13.15 3.34 1.10
N ASN A 58 12.06 2.95 0.43
CA ASN A 58 11.73 3.43 -0.91
C ASN A 58 11.40 4.92 -0.97
N THR A 59 10.84 5.48 0.11
CA THR A 59 10.58 6.92 0.24
C THR A 59 11.91 7.65 0.31
N LYS A 60 12.81 7.25 1.23
CA LYS A 60 14.15 7.85 1.35
C LYS A 60 14.93 7.83 0.04
N ALA A 61 15.00 6.65 -0.59
CA ALA A 61 15.67 6.45 -1.88
C ALA A 61 15.11 7.32 -3.03
N ALA A 62 13.85 7.77 -2.93
CA ALA A 62 13.22 8.64 -3.93
C ALA A 62 13.50 10.13 -3.70
N TYR A 63 13.58 10.62 -2.45
CA TYR A 63 13.71 12.04 -2.14
C TYR A 63 15.15 12.49 -1.86
N GLU A 64 15.98 11.66 -1.20
CA GLU A 64 17.36 12.05 -0.84
C GLU A 64 18.22 12.43 -2.05
N PRO A 65 18.20 11.69 -3.19
CA PRO A 65 18.97 12.09 -4.37
C PRO A 65 18.49 13.43 -4.96
N LYS A 66 17.24 13.82 -4.71
CA LYS A 66 16.60 15.04 -5.24
C LYS A 66 17.02 16.25 -4.44
N GLU A 67 17.08 16.10 -3.12
CA GLU A 67 17.64 17.10 -2.21
C GLU A 67 19.13 17.32 -2.49
N ALA A 68 19.90 16.23 -2.60
CA ALA A 68 21.34 16.29 -2.87
C ALA A 68 21.67 17.03 -4.17
N GLU A 69 20.88 16.79 -5.22
CA GLU A 69 21.02 17.48 -6.51
C GLU A 69 20.72 18.98 -6.42
N PHE A 70 19.68 19.37 -5.68
CA PHE A 70 19.37 20.79 -5.48
C PHE A 70 20.50 21.49 -4.69
N LEU A 71 21.01 20.85 -3.65
CA LEU A 71 22.14 21.37 -2.87
C LEU A 71 23.43 21.49 -3.70
N GLU A 72 23.67 20.55 -4.62
CA GLU A 72 24.80 20.63 -5.55
C GLU A 72 24.62 21.76 -6.58
N PHE A 73 23.41 21.92 -7.13
CA PHE A 73 23.05 23.08 -7.95
C PHE A 73 23.35 24.40 -7.21
N CYS A 74 22.89 24.53 -5.96
CA CYS A 74 23.12 25.71 -5.15
C CYS A 74 24.62 25.99 -4.96
N ARG A 75 25.42 24.96 -4.62
CA ARG A 75 26.86 25.13 -4.41
C ARG A 75 27.62 25.53 -5.68
N VAL A 76 27.21 25.00 -6.83
CA VAL A 76 27.95 25.19 -8.08
C VAL A 76 27.53 26.48 -8.80
N VAL A 77 26.24 26.83 -8.78
CA VAL A 77 25.70 28.02 -9.46
C VAL A 77 25.74 29.27 -8.57
N TYR A 78 25.68 29.08 -7.24
CA TYR A 78 25.71 30.15 -6.24
C TYR A 78 26.85 29.95 -5.25
N GLY A 79 28.03 29.54 -5.73
CA GLY A 79 29.19 29.25 -4.87
C GLY A 79 29.70 30.47 -4.09
N ASP A 80 29.50 31.66 -4.65
CA ASP A 80 29.88 32.94 -4.04
C ASP A 80 28.81 33.51 -3.08
N ASP A 81 27.63 32.87 -3.00
CA ASP A 81 26.59 33.24 -2.06
C ASP A 81 27.03 32.82 -0.64
N PRO A 82 27.02 33.72 0.37
CA PRO A 82 27.40 33.39 1.74
C PRO A 82 26.51 32.29 2.37
N VAL A 83 25.34 32.02 1.78
CA VAL A 83 24.38 31.02 2.24
C VAL A 83 23.83 30.17 1.08
N PRO A 84 24.68 29.35 0.42
CA PRO A 84 24.31 28.65 -0.81
C PRO A 84 23.06 27.76 -0.63
N CYS A 85 22.95 27.10 0.52
CA CYS A 85 21.87 26.17 0.86
C CYS A 85 20.53 26.84 1.25
N HIS A 86 20.45 28.16 1.29
CA HIS A 86 19.19 28.85 1.54
C HIS A 86 18.24 28.69 0.36
N VAL A 87 17.03 28.23 0.65
CA VAL A 87 15.98 28.06 -0.34
C VAL A 87 15.31 29.40 -0.58
N THR A 88 15.53 29.99 -1.74
CA THR A 88 14.93 31.27 -2.19
C THR A 88 14.11 31.05 -3.46
N PHE A 89 13.24 32.01 -3.80
CA PHE A 89 12.49 31.97 -5.05
C PHE A 89 13.39 31.75 -6.27
N GLU A 90 14.45 32.55 -6.39
CA GLU A 90 15.34 32.53 -7.55
C GLU A 90 15.98 31.15 -7.75
N LYS A 91 16.56 30.59 -6.69
CA LYS A 91 17.19 29.26 -6.71
C LYS A 91 16.17 28.19 -7.06
N VAL A 92 14.97 28.25 -6.47
CA VAL A 92 13.89 27.30 -6.74
C VAL A 92 13.44 27.41 -8.20
N TYR A 93 13.15 28.60 -8.70
CA TYR A 93 12.67 28.81 -10.05
C TYR A 93 13.69 28.37 -11.10
N LYS A 94 14.96 28.80 -10.99
CA LYS A 94 16.02 28.42 -11.94
C LYS A 94 16.25 26.91 -11.93
N PHE A 95 16.25 26.28 -10.75
CA PHE A 95 16.39 24.83 -10.66
C PHE A 95 15.19 24.09 -11.27
N PHE A 96 13.96 24.51 -10.98
CA PHE A 96 12.78 23.88 -11.57
C PHE A 96 12.71 24.09 -13.06
N TYR A 97 13.09 25.26 -13.57
CA TYR A 97 13.20 25.51 -15.00
C TYR A 97 14.15 24.51 -15.66
N TYR A 98 15.34 24.30 -15.08
CA TYR A 98 16.27 23.27 -15.52
C TYR A 98 15.66 21.86 -15.48
N VAL A 99 15.01 21.47 -14.37
CA VAL A 99 14.37 20.16 -14.24
C VAL A 99 13.27 19.92 -15.28
N VAL A 100 12.55 20.98 -15.66
CA VAL A 100 11.43 20.97 -16.61
C VAL A 100 11.90 20.83 -18.06
N HIS A 101 13.11 21.28 -18.40
CA HIS A 101 13.62 21.36 -19.77
C HIS A 101 14.78 20.40 -20.07
N ARG A 102 15.37 19.76 -19.05
CA ARG A 102 16.43 18.77 -19.24
C ARG A 102 15.91 17.41 -19.70
N GLN A 103 16.87 16.56 -20.11
CA GLN A 103 16.55 15.20 -20.48
C GLN A 103 16.33 14.26 -19.28
N VAL A 104 15.52 13.20 -19.45
CA VAL A 104 15.39 12.15 -18.43
C VAL A 104 16.74 11.44 -18.28
N ARG A 105 17.23 11.38 -17.04
CA ARG A 105 18.47 10.67 -16.75
C ARG A 105 18.33 9.15 -16.97
N PRO A 106 19.35 8.48 -17.54
CA PRO A 106 19.33 7.03 -17.74
C PRO A 106 19.14 6.26 -16.41
N ARG A 107 18.28 5.23 -16.40
CA ARG A 107 18.12 4.33 -15.24
C ARG A 107 19.29 3.34 -15.18
N GLY A 108 19.99 3.26 -14.04
CA GLY A 108 20.78 2.07 -13.68
C GLY A 108 22.30 2.10 -13.93
N LYS A 109 22.92 3.21 -14.36
CA LYS A 109 24.39 3.30 -14.26
C LYS A 109 24.76 3.45 -12.78
N LYS A 110 25.65 2.58 -12.27
CA LYS A 110 26.38 2.83 -11.01
C LYS A 110 26.85 4.28 -11.05
N LYS A 111 26.57 5.04 -9.98
CA LYS A 111 27.03 6.43 -9.85
C LYS A 111 28.53 6.45 -10.06
N GLY A 112 28.97 6.86 -11.25
CA GLY A 112 30.35 7.24 -11.48
C GLY A 112 30.63 8.54 -10.74
N THR A 113 31.89 8.97 -10.78
CA THR A 113 32.44 10.22 -10.23
C THR A 113 31.75 11.51 -10.69
N SER A 114 30.77 11.47 -11.61
CA SER A 114 29.95 12.62 -11.98
C SER A 114 28.93 12.91 -10.87
N GLY A 115 28.95 14.11 -10.29
CA GLY A 115 28.05 14.54 -9.22
C GLY A 115 26.54 14.47 -9.53
N TYR A 116 25.71 14.87 -8.59
CA TYR A 116 24.26 14.86 -8.72
C TYR A 116 23.74 15.93 -9.69
N PHE A 117 24.49 16.99 -9.99
CA PHE A 117 24.06 18.10 -10.85
C PHE A 117 24.95 18.24 -12.10
N ASN A 118 24.34 18.61 -13.23
CA ASN A 118 25.08 18.79 -14.49
C ASN A 118 25.09 20.28 -14.86
N LEU A 119 26.21 20.95 -14.57
CA LEU A 119 26.39 22.38 -14.82
C LEU A 119 26.40 22.73 -16.32
N GLU A 120 27.03 21.90 -17.16
CA GLU A 120 27.12 22.15 -18.60
C GLU A 120 25.73 22.10 -19.25
N GLU A 121 24.92 21.12 -18.88
CA GLU A 121 23.54 21.00 -19.36
C GLU A 121 22.67 22.15 -18.84
N TYR A 122 22.83 22.53 -17.57
CA TYR A 122 22.16 23.68 -16.98
C TYR A 122 22.47 24.97 -17.75
N ASN A 123 23.76 25.27 -17.96
CA ASN A 123 24.20 26.46 -18.67
C ASN A 123 23.65 26.49 -20.10
N ARG A 124 23.62 25.35 -20.79
CA ARG A 124 23.04 25.24 -22.13
C ARG A 124 21.55 25.58 -22.15
N ILE A 125 20.77 24.98 -21.25
CA ILE A 125 19.31 25.23 -21.15
C ILE A 125 19.05 26.69 -20.80
N TRP A 126 19.80 27.23 -19.85
CA TRP A 126 19.63 28.61 -19.41
C TRP A 126 20.07 29.61 -20.48
N SER A 127 21.18 29.36 -21.19
CA SER A 127 21.66 30.19 -22.30
C SER A 127 20.71 30.23 -23.51
N ALA A 128 19.90 29.17 -23.69
CA ALA A 128 18.89 29.12 -24.74
C ALA A 128 17.65 29.96 -24.39
N THR A 129 17.55 30.45 -23.15
CA THR A 129 16.38 31.19 -22.65
C THR A 129 16.58 32.69 -22.91
N ARG A 130 15.62 33.34 -23.58
CA ARG A 130 15.66 34.79 -23.82
C ARG A 130 15.28 35.54 -22.53
N GLY A 131 16.25 36.18 -21.89
CA GLY A 131 16.04 37.11 -20.76
C GLY A 131 16.58 36.58 -19.42
N SER A 132 17.39 37.38 -18.74
CA SER A 132 17.93 37.08 -17.41
C SER A 132 16.98 37.61 -16.32
N PRO A 133 16.58 36.84 -15.31
CA PRO A 133 16.00 37.38 -14.11
C PRO A 133 17.13 37.93 -13.23
N ASP A 134 17.17 39.25 -13.08
CA ASP A 134 18.05 39.93 -12.13
C ASP A 134 17.23 40.39 -10.91
N ALA A 135 17.72 40.10 -9.72
CA ALA A 135 16.97 40.29 -8.46
C ALA A 135 16.71 41.77 -8.14
N ASP A 136 17.49 42.69 -8.72
CA ASP A 136 17.41 44.13 -8.46
C ASP A 136 16.42 44.89 -9.37
N THR A 137 15.82 44.27 -10.40
CA THR A 137 15.15 45.03 -11.49
C THR A 137 13.68 44.72 -11.76
N ASN A 138 12.97 43.94 -10.93
CA ASN A 138 11.57 43.56 -11.21
C ASN A 138 11.38 42.92 -12.61
N HIS A 139 12.42 42.29 -13.17
CA HIS A 139 12.33 41.67 -14.50
C HIS A 139 11.46 40.42 -14.47
N VAL A 140 10.48 40.40 -15.38
CA VAL A 140 9.56 39.29 -15.61
C VAL A 140 10.38 38.07 -16.08
N PRO A 141 10.24 36.88 -15.44
CA PRO A 141 10.85 35.67 -15.94
C PRO A 141 10.47 35.40 -17.41
N PRO A 142 11.33 34.72 -18.19
CA PRO A 142 11.07 34.44 -19.60
C PRO A 142 9.68 33.84 -19.85
N HIS A 143 8.95 34.37 -20.83
CA HIS A 143 7.65 33.81 -21.22
C HIS A 143 7.83 32.35 -21.65
N LEU A 144 7.15 31.44 -20.95
CA LEU A 144 7.18 30.00 -21.25
C LEU A 144 6.21 29.68 -22.40
N CYS A 145 6.75 29.22 -23.54
CA CYS A 145 5.96 28.66 -24.62
C CYS A 145 5.96 27.12 -24.56
N PHE A 146 4.83 26.49 -24.91
CA PHE A 146 4.76 25.02 -24.99
C PHE A 146 5.76 24.42 -26.01
N GLY A 147 6.21 25.20 -26.98
CA GLY A 147 7.20 24.81 -28.00
C GLY A 147 8.65 24.77 -27.51
N ASP A 148 8.95 25.35 -26.34
CA ASP A 148 10.32 25.36 -25.78
C ASP A 148 10.68 24.05 -25.07
N LEU A 149 9.73 23.10 -25.02
CA LEU A 149 9.88 21.84 -24.30
C LEU A 149 10.55 20.77 -25.16
N PRO A 150 11.39 19.90 -24.56
CA PRO A 150 12.01 18.80 -25.29
C PRO A 150 10.98 17.90 -25.98
N GLU A 151 11.12 17.72 -27.29
CA GLU A 151 10.26 16.87 -28.09
C GLU A 151 10.37 15.40 -27.66
N GLY A 152 9.27 14.65 -27.72
CA GLY A 152 9.20 13.21 -27.38
C GLY A 152 8.63 12.88 -25.99
N GLU A 153 7.86 11.80 -25.88
CA GLU A 153 7.37 11.34 -24.57
C GLU A 153 8.48 10.62 -23.80
N GLY A 154 8.75 11.07 -22.56
CA GLY A 154 9.86 10.55 -21.76
C GLY A 154 11.21 11.20 -22.07
N SER A 155 11.23 12.23 -22.93
CA SER A 155 12.41 13.06 -23.16
C SER A 155 12.79 13.85 -21.91
N SER A 156 11.83 14.25 -21.06
CA SER A 156 12.04 15.11 -19.90
C SER A 156 11.30 14.62 -18.63
N PRO A 157 11.75 14.98 -17.40
CA PRO A 157 11.14 14.53 -16.15
C PRO A 157 9.62 14.75 -16.08
N GLY A 158 8.88 13.69 -15.71
CA GLY A 158 7.43 13.75 -15.52
C GLY A 158 6.99 14.42 -14.21
N TYR A 159 5.68 14.65 -14.07
CA TYR A 159 5.09 15.33 -12.91
C TYR A 159 5.45 14.70 -11.56
N ASP A 160 5.48 13.36 -11.45
CA ASP A 160 5.83 12.70 -10.19
C ASP A 160 7.26 13.05 -9.75
N CYS A 161 8.21 13.09 -10.70
CA CYS A 161 9.59 13.48 -10.44
C CYS A 161 9.67 14.96 -10.04
N PHE A 162 8.99 15.84 -10.77
CA PHE A 162 8.87 17.26 -10.44
C PHE A 162 8.32 17.47 -9.02
N ASN A 163 7.24 16.77 -8.67
CA ASN A 163 6.63 16.86 -7.35
C ASN A 163 7.54 16.29 -6.25
N GLN A 164 8.34 15.27 -6.54
CA GLN A 164 9.35 14.77 -5.62
C GLN A 164 10.42 15.83 -5.30
N TYR A 165 10.95 16.54 -6.31
CA TYR A 165 11.84 17.68 -6.06
C TYR A 165 11.14 18.74 -5.22
N LYS A 166 9.89 19.08 -5.53
CA LYS A 166 9.13 20.11 -4.80
C LYS A 166 9.01 19.75 -3.32
N CYS A 167 8.65 18.50 -3.02
CA CYS A 167 8.58 18.02 -1.64
C CYS A 167 9.95 17.98 -0.95
N ALA A 168 11.01 17.54 -1.63
CA ALA A 168 12.37 17.50 -1.07
C ALA A 168 12.88 18.91 -0.72
N ILE A 169 12.75 19.85 -1.66
CA ILE A 169 13.18 21.24 -1.47
C ILE A 169 12.32 21.96 -0.42
N LYS A 170 11.01 21.67 -0.37
CA LYS A 170 10.14 22.20 0.69
C LYS A 170 10.58 21.71 2.08
N LYS A 171 10.92 20.42 2.23
CA LYS A 171 11.45 19.88 3.49
C LYS A 171 12.78 20.54 3.89
N LEU A 172 13.65 20.80 2.91
CA LEU A 172 14.89 21.54 3.13
C LEU A 172 14.62 22.97 3.60
N HIS A 173 13.64 23.66 3.01
CA HIS A 173 13.21 24.98 3.46
C HIS A 173 12.61 24.95 4.89
N GLU A 174 11.79 23.97 5.21
CA GLU A 174 11.27 23.77 6.58
C GLU A 174 12.41 23.55 7.59
N LYS A 175 13.51 22.91 7.18
CA LYS A 175 14.73 22.80 8.00
C LYS A 175 15.43 24.15 8.17
N ASN A 176 15.53 24.96 7.11
CA ASN A 176 16.08 26.31 7.18
C ASN A 176 15.25 27.21 8.13
N LEU A 177 13.91 27.12 8.07
CA LEU A 177 13.02 27.82 9.00
C LEU A 177 13.25 27.37 10.46
N ARG A 178 13.31 26.05 10.73
CA ARG A 178 13.59 25.52 12.07
C ARG A 178 14.94 25.96 12.62
N ASN A 179 15.94 26.08 11.74
CA ASN A 179 17.28 26.54 12.10
C ASN A 179 17.39 28.07 12.15
N LYS A 180 16.29 28.80 11.94
CA LYS A 180 16.24 30.28 11.89
C LYS A 180 17.20 30.89 10.86
N THR A 181 17.52 30.14 9.80
CA THR A 181 18.41 30.62 8.74
C THR A 181 17.66 31.37 7.63
N THR A 182 16.32 31.28 7.61
CA THR A 182 15.44 32.06 6.72
C THR A 182 14.14 32.40 7.42
N GLY A 183 13.48 33.47 6.99
CA GLY A 183 12.11 33.85 7.39
C GLY A 183 11.10 33.83 6.25
N LEU A 184 11.50 33.36 5.06
CA LEU A 184 10.67 33.42 3.85
C LEU A 184 9.47 32.46 3.95
N ASP A 185 8.30 32.88 3.49
CA ASP A 185 7.13 32.00 3.36
C ASP A 185 7.17 31.18 2.07
N TRP A 186 6.95 29.88 2.20
CA TRP A 186 6.97 28.96 1.06
C TRP A 186 5.92 29.30 -0.01
N ASN A 187 4.70 29.70 0.37
CA ASN A 187 3.60 29.84 -0.60
C ASN A 187 3.49 31.24 -1.20
N GLN A 188 3.96 32.26 -0.48
CA GLN A 188 3.89 33.65 -0.87
C GLN A 188 5.20 34.10 -1.55
N GLU A 189 6.34 33.75 -0.98
CA GLU A 189 7.64 34.29 -1.41
C GLU A 189 8.44 33.31 -2.27
N ILE A 190 8.39 32.00 -2.00
CA ILE A 190 9.20 31.01 -2.74
C ILE A 190 8.42 30.35 -3.88
N TRP A 191 7.24 29.77 -3.61
CA TRP A 191 6.41 29.04 -4.57
C TRP A 191 5.37 29.94 -5.23
N THR A 192 5.88 30.99 -5.87
CA THR A 192 5.11 32.06 -6.54
C THR A 192 4.31 31.54 -7.76
N PRO A 193 3.43 32.36 -8.36
CA PRO A 193 2.71 32.00 -9.59
C PRO A 193 3.61 31.44 -10.70
N TRP A 194 4.85 31.94 -10.83
CA TRP A 194 5.85 31.44 -11.79
C TRP A 194 6.18 29.96 -11.60
N CYS A 195 6.36 29.52 -10.36
CA CYS A 195 6.59 28.10 -10.06
C CYS A 195 5.32 27.26 -10.31
N LYS A 196 4.13 27.83 -10.09
CA LYS A 196 2.84 27.18 -10.39
C LYS A 196 2.63 26.99 -11.89
N ASP A 197 3.10 27.92 -12.72
CA ASP A 197 3.03 27.80 -14.18
C ASP A 197 3.94 26.69 -14.70
N LEU A 198 5.17 26.57 -14.18
CA LEU A 198 6.05 25.42 -14.44
C LEU A 198 5.38 24.10 -14.03
N GLU A 199 4.73 24.07 -12.87
CA GLU A 199 3.99 22.90 -12.39
C GLU A 199 2.83 22.54 -13.34
N LEU A 200 2.06 23.53 -13.79
CA LEU A 200 0.95 23.35 -14.72
C LEU A 200 1.44 22.83 -16.08
N LEU A 201 2.56 23.36 -16.56
CA LEU A 201 3.19 22.95 -17.81
C LEU A 201 3.54 21.46 -17.77
N VAL A 202 4.23 21.00 -16.71
CA VAL A 202 4.58 19.59 -16.55
C VAL A 202 3.34 18.70 -16.40
N LYS A 203 2.30 19.16 -15.67
CA LYS A 203 1.03 18.43 -15.53
C LYS A 203 0.36 18.20 -16.89
N ARG A 204 0.31 19.21 -17.75
CA ARG A 204 -0.38 19.16 -19.05
C ARG A 204 0.45 18.51 -20.15
N ARG A 205 1.78 18.58 -20.08
CA ARG A 205 2.71 18.05 -21.10
C ARG A 205 2.41 16.63 -21.50
N LYS A 206 2.19 15.72 -20.54
CA LYS A 206 1.90 14.30 -20.83
C LYS A 206 0.66 14.14 -21.71
N GLY A 207 -0.38 14.96 -21.51
CA GLY A 207 -1.59 14.95 -22.34
C GLY A 207 -1.34 15.54 -23.73
N VAL A 208 -0.58 16.62 -23.83
CA VAL A 208 -0.21 17.26 -25.11
C VAL A 208 0.66 16.33 -25.95
N MET A 209 1.72 15.75 -25.37
CA MET A 209 2.62 14.83 -26.08
C MET A 209 1.91 13.57 -26.57
N LYS A 210 0.92 13.06 -25.83
CA LYS A 210 0.07 11.97 -26.32
C LYS A 210 -0.67 12.34 -27.60
N LYS A 211 -1.16 13.59 -27.70
CA LYS A 211 -1.85 14.08 -28.91
C LYS A 211 -0.87 14.29 -30.07
N VAL A 212 0.26 14.96 -29.81
CA VAL A 212 1.32 15.22 -30.82
C VAL A 212 1.87 13.93 -31.38
N ASN A 213 2.12 12.93 -30.52
CA ASN A 213 2.65 11.63 -30.94
C ASN A 213 1.55 10.68 -31.44
N HIS A 214 0.33 11.16 -31.66
CA HIS A 214 -0.83 10.36 -32.10
C HIS A 214 -0.99 9.05 -31.32
N LYS A 215 -0.75 9.07 -30.00
CA LYS A 215 -0.85 7.86 -29.18
C LYS A 215 -2.28 7.33 -29.17
N GLU A 216 -2.37 6.00 -29.26
CA GLU A 216 -3.63 5.27 -29.19
C GLU A 216 -4.46 5.71 -27.98
N LYS A 217 -5.76 5.92 -28.22
CA LYS A 217 -6.71 6.41 -27.21
C LYS A 217 -7.48 5.27 -26.55
N MET A 218 -7.61 4.13 -27.24
CA MET A 218 -8.28 2.95 -26.68
C MET A 218 -7.57 2.55 -25.38
N ASN A 219 -8.30 2.59 -24.26
CA ASN A 219 -7.77 2.09 -23.00
C ASN A 219 -7.67 0.55 -23.11
N PRO A 220 -6.48 -0.06 -22.96
CA PRO A 220 -6.33 -1.51 -22.91
C PRO A 220 -7.22 -2.15 -21.83
N ASP A 221 -7.60 -1.42 -20.78
CA ASP A 221 -8.53 -1.93 -19.77
C ASP A 221 -9.91 -2.28 -20.35
N HIS A 222 -10.35 -1.67 -21.45
CA HIS A 222 -11.60 -2.11 -22.12
C HIS A 222 -11.45 -3.50 -22.74
N THR A 223 -10.23 -3.90 -23.09
CA THR A 223 -9.96 -5.25 -23.60
C THR A 223 -9.92 -6.31 -22.50
N LEU A 224 -9.87 -5.92 -21.22
CA LEU A 224 -10.02 -6.81 -20.07
C LEU A 224 -11.41 -7.47 -19.99
N LEU A 225 -12.40 -6.92 -20.69
CA LEU A 225 -13.69 -7.57 -20.91
C LEU A 225 -13.51 -8.99 -21.51
N LYS A 226 -12.45 -9.22 -22.30
CA LYS A 226 -12.09 -10.55 -22.82
C LYS A 226 -11.71 -11.56 -21.72
N GLY A 227 -11.38 -11.07 -20.52
CA GLY A 227 -11.11 -11.87 -19.34
C GLY A 227 -12.36 -12.23 -18.53
N LYS A 228 -13.52 -11.60 -18.80
CA LYS A 228 -14.77 -11.88 -18.08
C LYS A 228 -15.10 -13.37 -18.14
N GLY A 229 -15.40 -13.96 -16.98
CA GLY A 229 -15.78 -15.37 -16.86
C GLY A 229 -14.61 -16.35 -17.06
N LYS A 230 -13.39 -15.86 -17.33
CA LYS A 230 -12.18 -16.70 -17.44
C LYS A 230 -11.46 -16.90 -16.11
N ASP A 231 -12.05 -16.48 -14.99
CA ASP A 231 -11.46 -16.61 -13.65
C ASP A 231 -11.07 -18.06 -13.33
N LYS A 232 -11.93 -19.01 -13.71
CA LYS A 232 -11.65 -20.44 -13.55
C LYS A 232 -10.47 -20.91 -14.41
N LEU A 233 -10.36 -20.42 -15.65
CA LEU A 233 -9.26 -20.78 -16.55
C LEU A 233 -7.91 -20.22 -16.04
N ILE A 234 -7.93 -19.00 -15.50
CA ILE A 234 -6.74 -18.40 -14.88
C ILE A 234 -6.31 -19.21 -13.65
N GLU A 235 -7.27 -19.58 -12.81
CA GLU A 235 -7.02 -20.41 -11.63
C GLU A 235 -6.53 -21.81 -12.01
N GLU A 236 -7.10 -22.41 -13.07
CA GLU A 236 -6.71 -23.71 -13.60
C GLU A 236 -5.27 -23.73 -14.09
N GLU A 237 -4.83 -22.70 -14.83
CA GLU A 237 -3.44 -22.59 -15.28
C GLU A 237 -2.45 -22.54 -14.10
N MET A 238 -2.81 -21.88 -12.99
CA MET A 238 -1.99 -21.88 -11.77
C MET A 238 -1.97 -23.26 -11.09
N TRP A 239 -3.13 -23.91 -11.00
CA TRP A 239 -3.24 -25.23 -10.36
C TRP A 239 -2.53 -26.31 -11.16
N ARG A 240 -2.54 -26.22 -12.50
CA ARG A 240 -1.92 -27.20 -13.40
C ARG A 240 -0.42 -27.40 -13.12
N GLU A 241 0.28 -26.38 -12.61
CA GLU A 241 1.67 -26.52 -12.20
C GLU A 241 1.89 -27.63 -11.17
N GLY A 242 0.92 -27.92 -10.29
CA GLY A 242 1.08 -29.02 -9.35
C GLY A 242 1.07 -30.41 -9.98
N PHE A 243 0.75 -30.56 -11.27
CA PHE A 243 0.93 -31.83 -11.99
C PHE A 243 2.24 -31.89 -12.78
N THR A 244 2.78 -30.74 -13.17
CA THR A 244 3.97 -30.67 -14.04
C THR A 244 5.28 -30.58 -13.25
N LYS A 245 5.22 -30.17 -11.98
CA LYS A 245 6.38 -30.12 -11.09
C LYS A 245 6.59 -31.45 -10.37
N SER A 246 7.86 -31.77 -10.11
CA SER A 246 8.27 -33.02 -9.45
C SER A 246 8.13 -33.01 -7.92
N THR A 247 7.96 -31.85 -7.29
CA THR A 247 7.86 -31.71 -5.83
C THR A 247 6.90 -30.58 -5.44
N LEU A 248 6.35 -30.65 -4.22
CA LEU A 248 5.57 -29.56 -3.64
C LEU A 248 6.38 -28.25 -3.58
N ARG A 249 7.67 -28.32 -3.26
CA ARG A 249 8.55 -27.13 -3.21
C ARG A 249 8.57 -26.39 -4.54
N ASN A 250 8.63 -27.12 -5.66
CA ASN A 250 8.62 -26.54 -7.01
C ASN A 250 7.23 -26.02 -7.42
N ALA A 251 6.16 -26.66 -6.97
CA ALA A 251 4.78 -26.22 -7.21
C ALA A 251 4.32 -25.06 -6.29
N PHE A 252 5.02 -24.82 -5.17
CA PHE A 252 4.61 -23.86 -4.14
C PHE A 252 4.34 -22.45 -4.66
N GLY A 253 5.13 -21.99 -5.64
CA GLY A 253 4.96 -20.68 -6.26
C GLY A 253 3.57 -20.49 -6.85
N SER A 254 3.02 -21.51 -7.51
CA SER A 254 1.70 -21.44 -8.15
C SER A 254 0.56 -21.54 -7.13
N ILE A 255 0.72 -22.35 -6.07
CA ILE A 255 -0.23 -22.40 -4.93
C ILE A 255 -0.34 -21.02 -4.28
N ARG A 256 0.80 -20.34 -4.07
CA ARG A 256 0.84 -18.96 -3.57
C ARG A 256 0.13 -18.00 -4.52
N HIS A 257 0.43 -18.07 -5.81
CA HIS A 257 -0.20 -17.18 -6.81
C HIS A 257 -1.71 -17.40 -6.90
N ARG A 258 -2.18 -18.65 -6.75
CA ARG A 258 -3.60 -18.98 -6.67
C ARG A 258 -4.30 -18.27 -5.51
N LEU A 259 -3.73 -18.31 -4.30
CA LEU A 259 -4.25 -17.54 -3.16
C LEU A 259 -4.32 -16.05 -3.51
N MET A 260 -3.23 -15.49 -4.04
CA MET A 260 -3.15 -14.07 -4.36
C MET A 260 -4.23 -13.65 -5.35
N PHE A 261 -4.40 -14.43 -6.43
CA PHE A 261 -5.43 -14.19 -7.43
C PHE A 261 -6.83 -14.27 -6.85
N LEU A 262 -7.17 -15.38 -6.18
CA LEU A 262 -8.53 -15.59 -5.68
C LEU A 262 -8.93 -14.57 -4.61
N PHE A 263 -8.03 -14.25 -3.67
CA PHE A 263 -8.36 -13.31 -2.60
C PHE A 263 -8.48 -11.86 -3.11
N THR A 264 -7.64 -11.47 -4.06
CA THR A 264 -7.73 -10.12 -4.65
C THR A 264 -8.90 -9.98 -5.60
N LEU A 265 -9.29 -11.06 -6.29
CA LEU A 265 -10.48 -11.11 -7.13
C LEU A 265 -11.74 -10.94 -6.27
N SER A 266 -11.90 -11.76 -5.23
CA SER A 266 -13.10 -11.75 -4.39
C SER A 266 -13.20 -10.51 -3.50
N GLY A 267 -12.07 -10.02 -2.98
CA GLY A 267 -12.01 -8.84 -2.12
C GLY A 267 -11.86 -7.52 -2.88
N VAL A 268 -11.75 -7.54 -4.20
CA VAL A 268 -11.51 -6.35 -5.04
C VAL A 268 -10.24 -5.58 -4.59
N LEU A 269 -9.17 -6.34 -4.36
CA LEU A 269 -7.92 -5.85 -3.76
C LEU A 269 -6.80 -5.70 -4.78
N ARG A 270 -5.77 -4.97 -4.38
CA ARG A 270 -4.52 -4.87 -5.11
C ARG A 270 -3.57 -5.98 -4.66
N MET A 271 -2.75 -6.49 -5.56
CA MET A 271 -1.78 -7.53 -5.21
C MET A 271 -0.77 -7.00 -4.20
N GLU A 272 -0.39 -5.73 -4.31
CA GLU A 272 0.55 -5.06 -3.42
C GLU A 272 0.11 -5.10 -1.97
N SER A 273 -1.21 -5.08 -1.71
CA SER A 273 -1.75 -5.24 -0.36
C SER A 273 -1.29 -6.55 0.28
N LEU A 274 -1.40 -7.66 -0.44
CA LEU A 274 -0.96 -8.98 0.04
C LEU A 274 0.57 -9.10 0.11
N HIS A 275 1.32 -8.36 -0.71
CA HIS A 275 2.79 -8.39 -0.64
C HIS A 275 3.32 -7.75 0.64
N SER A 276 2.61 -6.76 1.17
CA SER A 276 2.96 -6.10 2.42
C SER A 276 2.40 -6.78 3.66
N ALA A 277 1.35 -7.59 3.50
CA ALA A 277 0.61 -8.22 4.59
C ALA A 277 1.47 -9.17 5.43
N GLU A 278 1.16 -9.21 6.71
CA GLU A 278 1.72 -10.08 7.74
C GLU A 278 0.70 -11.13 8.18
N LEU A 279 1.14 -12.21 8.83
CA LEU A 279 0.22 -13.21 9.37
C LEU A 279 -0.71 -12.61 10.41
N SER A 280 -0.21 -11.65 11.21
CA SER A 280 -0.97 -10.89 12.21
C SER A 280 -2.07 -10.00 11.62
N ASP A 281 -2.01 -9.69 10.32
CA ASP A 281 -3.06 -8.93 9.65
C ASP A 281 -4.30 -9.78 9.35
N CYS A 282 -4.19 -11.12 9.43
CA CYS A 282 -5.22 -12.05 8.98
C CYS A 282 -5.96 -12.74 10.12
N PHE A 283 -7.29 -12.73 10.04
CA PHE A 283 -8.16 -13.50 10.93
C PHE A 283 -9.47 -13.85 10.22
N LEU A 284 -10.20 -14.83 10.76
CA LEU A 284 -11.54 -15.18 10.30
C LEU A 284 -12.57 -14.60 11.25
N ILE A 285 -13.60 -14.00 10.69
CA ILE A 285 -14.83 -13.67 11.42
C ILE A 285 -15.93 -14.62 10.97
N LYS A 286 -16.74 -15.04 11.93
CA LYS A 286 -17.98 -15.77 11.68
C LYS A 286 -19.15 -14.80 11.76
N GLY A 287 -20.16 -15.04 10.97
CA GLY A 287 -21.41 -14.30 11.08
C GLY A 287 -22.55 -14.97 10.37
N ARG A 288 -23.74 -14.46 10.66
CA ARG A 288 -25.00 -14.93 10.08
C ARG A 288 -26.03 -13.81 10.16
N ASN A 289 -26.75 -13.58 9.09
CA ASN A 289 -27.98 -12.82 9.11
C ASN A 289 -29.12 -13.81 9.39
N GLU A 290 -29.51 -13.96 10.65
CA GLU A 290 -30.47 -14.97 11.10
C GLU A 290 -31.81 -14.91 10.34
N ALA A 291 -32.25 -13.72 9.93
CA ALA A 291 -33.48 -13.53 9.17
C ALA A 291 -33.40 -14.00 7.71
N LYS A 292 -32.19 -14.18 7.15
CA LYS A 292 -31.97 -14.54 5.74
C LYS A 292 -31.16 -15.81 5.53
N GLU A 293 -30.38 -16.24 6.52
CA GLU A 293 -29.38 -17.30 6.36
C GLU A 293 -29.66 -18.44 7.34
N SER A 294 -29.56 -19.67 6.84
CA SER A 294 -29.65 -20.89 7.64
C SER A 294 -28.28 -21.39 8.12
N GLN A 295 -27.20 -20.77 7.65
CA GLN A 295 -25.83 -21.22 7.88
C GLN A 295 -24.92 -20.04 8.19
N ASP A 296 -23.99 -20.25 9.11
CA ASP A 296 -22.91 -19.30 9.37
C ASP A 296 -21.93 -19.25 8.19
N TRP A 297 -21.47 -18.05 7.86
CA TRP A 297 -20.38 -17.83 6.92
C TRP A 297 -19.08 -17.56 7.66
N ASP A 298 -17.99 -18.06 7.06
CA ASP A 298 -16.62 -17.67 7.43
C ASP A 298 -16.16 -16.56 6.46
N CYS A 299 -15.71 -15.44 7.00
CA CYS A 299 -15.14 -14.34 6.24
C CYS A 299 -13.68 -14.10 6.63
N LEU A 300 -12.78 -14.25 5.66
CA LEU A 300 -11.38 -13.85 5.78
C LEU A 300 -11.28 -12.33 5.81
N ILE A 301 -10.69 -11.81 6.87
CA ILE A 301 -10.33 -10.41 7.02
C ILE A 301 -8.81 -10.30 6.94
N MET A 302 -8.34 -9.33 6.17
CA MET A 302 -6.94 -8.91 6.15
C MET A 302 -6.86 -7.41 6.39
N GLN A 303 -6.26 -7.01 7.50
CA GLN A 303 -6.02 -5.61 7.80
C GLN A 303 -4.97 -5.02 6.85
N MET A 304 -5.21 -3.79 6.39
CA MET A 304 -4.33 -3.07 5.49
C MET A 304 -4.05 -1.69 6.10
N CYS A 305 -3.07 -1.65 7.00
CA CYS A 305 -2.63 -0.42 7.66
C CYS A 305 -1.86 0.51 6.71
N ASP A 306 -1.18 -0.08 5.73
CA ASP A 306 -0.21 0.62 4.89
C ASP A 306 -0.66 0.75 3.44
N GLY A 307 -0.69 1.98 2.93
CA GLY A 307 -1.01 2.25 1.52
C GLY A 307 -0.85 3.71 1.13
N LYS A 308 -0.54 3.98 -0.14
CA LYS A 308 -0.35 5.35 -0.66
C LYS A 308 -1.57 6.25 -0.40
N THR A 309 -2.76 5.66 -0.42
CA THR A 309 -4.03 6.35 -0.19
C THR A 309 -4.53 6.25 1.24
N ASN A 310 -3.84 5.50 2.10
CA ASN A 310 -4.38 5.15 3.41
C ASN A 310 -4.36 6.35 4.38
N ARG A 311 -3.46 7.34 4.25
CA ARG A 311 -3.47 8.59 5.05
C ARG A 311 -3.75 8.38 6.56
N GLY A 312 -3.21 7.33 7.16
CA GLY A 312 -3.45 6.97 8.58
C GLY A 312 -4.71 6.15 8.86
N LYS A 313 -5.47 5.77 7.84
CA LYS A 313 -6.68 4.93 7.91
C LYS A 313 -6.33 3.46 7.73
N VAL A 314 -7.04 2.61 8.45
CA VAL A 314 -7.01 1.16 8.27
C VAL A 314 -8.05 0.76 7.24
N PHE A 315 -7.64 0.02 6.21
CA PHE A 315 -8.55 -0.65 5.28
C PHE A 315 -8.58 -2.15 5.54
N TYR A 316 -9.58 -2.85 5.00
CA TYR A 316 -9.71 -4.29 5.19
C TYR A 316 -9.99 -5.00 3.87
N GLY A 317 -9.20 -6.04 3.59
CA GLY A 317 -9.55 -7.07 2.62
C GLY A 317 -10.56 -8.03 3.23
N ARG A 318 -11.60 -8.41 2.46
CA ARG A 318 -12.74 -9.18 2.98
C ARG A 318 -13.16 -10.21 1.96
N SER A 319 -13.27 -11.47 2.35
CA SER A 319 -13.77 -12.50 1.46
C SER A 319 -14.45 -13.65 2.18
N MET A 320 -15.62 -14.05 1.69
CA MET A 320 -16.32 -15.26 2.14
C MET A 320 -15.79 -16.51 1.43
N ARG A 321 -16.14 -17.68 1.95
CA ARG A 321 -15.98 -18.95 1.22
C ARG A 321 -16.84 -18.95 -0.04
N HIS A 322 -16.23 -19.26 -1.17
CA HIS A 322 -16.90 -19.26 -2.46
C HIS A 322 -17.76 -20.53 -2.67
N LYS A 323 -18.94 -20.44 -3.29
CA LYS A 323 -19.82 -21.59 -3.56
C LYS A 323 -19.11 -22.68 -4.39
N ASN A 324 -18.40 -22.27 -5.42
CA ASN A 324 -17.48 -23.13 -6.16
C ASN A 324 -16.14 -23.26 -5.40
N VAL A 325 -15.75 -24.48 -5.06
CA VAL A 325 -14.51 -24.77 -4.30
C VAL A 325 -13.23 -24.33 -5.02
N LEU A 326 -13.22 -24.37 -6.36
CA LEU A 326 -12.06 -23.99 -7.18
C LEU A 326 -11.75 -22.50 -7.09
N LEU A 327 -12.74 -21.68 -6.74
CA LEU A 327 -12.61 -20.23 -6.61
C LEU A 327 -12.62 -19.76 -5.15
N CYS A 328 -12.49 -20.69 -4.19
CA CYS A 328 -12.56 -20.38 -2.76
C CYS A 328 -11.24 -19.75 -2.25
N PRO A 329 -11.21 -18.45 -1.89
CA PRO A 329 -9.98 -17.81 -1.43
C PRO A 329 -9.60 -18.24 -0.01
N VAL A 330 -10.59 -18.55 0.85
CA VAL A 330 -10.34 -19.06 2.21
C VAL A 330 -9.73 -20.46 2.16
N GLY A 331 -10.24 -21.33 1.27
CA GLY A 331 -9.63 -22.64 1.02
C GLY A 331 -8.23 -22.53 0.41
N ALA A 332 -8.05 -21.60 -0.53
CA ALA A 332 -6.73 -21.30 -1.10
C ALA A 332 -5.73 -20.83 -0.04
N LEU A 333 -6.17 -20.03 0.95
CA LEU A 333 -5.34 -19.63 2.09
C LEU A 333 -4.94 -20.86 2.92
N GLY A 334 -5.90 -21.74 3.22
CA GLY A 334 -5.64 -22.99 3.94
C GLY A 334 -4.60 -23.86 3.23
N PHE A 335 -4.77 -24.15 1.93
CA PHE A 335 -3.83 -24.95 1.15
C PHE A 335 -2.45 -24.29 1.06
N TYR A 336 -2.41 -22.97 0.93
CA TYR A 336 -1.17 -22.21 0.92
C TYR A 336 -0.41 -22.31 2.25
N LEU A 337 -1.09 -22.02 3.38
CA LEU A 337 -0.46 -22.06 4.71
C LEU A 337 -0.03 -23.49 5.08
N LEU A 338 -0.85 -24.50 4.78
CA LEU A 338 -0.49 -25.90 4.99
C LEU A 338 0.78 -26.29 4.21
N SER A 339 0.85 -25.91 2.93
CA SER A 339 2.05 -26.15 2.11
C SER A 339 3.26 -25.37 2.64
N ARG A 340 3.06 -24.12 3.03
CA ARG A 340 4.12 -23.24 3.53
C ARG A 340 4.73 -23.77 4.82
N PHE A 341 3.90 -24.10 5.81
CA PHE A 341 4.37 -24.51 7.13
C PHE A 341 5.10 -25.85 7.03
N LYS A 342 4.60 -26.79 6.21
CA LYS A 342 5.32 -28.04 5.90
C LYS A 342 6.70 -27.81 5.26
N LEU A 343 6.80 -26.87 4.30
CA LEU A 343 8.05 -26.64 3.56
C LEU A 343 9.09 -25.82 4.32
N SER A 344 8.66 -25.00 5.27
CA SER A 344 9.53 -24.11 6.04
C SER A 344 9.91 -24.67 7.41
N GLY A 345 9.04 -25.48 8.02
CA GLY A 345 9.17 -25.87 9.43
C GLY A 345 9.13 -24.69 10.40
N GLU A 346 8.63 -23.52 9.97
CA GLU A 346 8.73 -22.27 10.75
C GLU A 346 7.87 -22.24 12.02
N PHE A 347 7.07 -23.30 12.25
CA PHE A 347 6.22 -23.51 13.41
C PHE A 347 6.43 -24.91 14.03
N ASP A 348 7.51 -25.61 13.65
CA ASP A 348 7.85 -26.90 14.23
C ASP A 348 8.56 -26.68 15.57
N GLU A 349 8.13 -27.40 16.61
CA GLU A 349 8.75 -27.46 17.95
C GLU A 349 9.43 -26.15 18.39
N ASP A 350 10.77 -26.14 18.45
CA ASP A 350 11.60 -25.04 18.95
C ASP A 350 11.61 -23.79 18.05
N SER A 351 11.13 -23.90 16.80
CA SER A 351 11.05 -22.78 15.84
C SER A 351 9.74 -21.98 15.93
N CYS A 352 8.74 -22.52 16.62
CA CYS A 352 7.44 -21.88 16.79
C CYS A 352 7.57 -20.62 17.68
N PRO A 353 7.19 -19.43 17.18
CA PRO A 353 7.31 -18.20 17.96
C PRO A 353 6.33 -18.20 19.14
N ASP A 354 6.69 -17.49 20.20
CA ASP A 354 5.81 -17.29 21.33
C ASP A 354 4.70 -16.29 20.98
N PHE A 355 3.48 -16.79 20.73
CA PHE A 355 2.32 -15.94 20.42
C PHE A 355 1.86 -15.05 21.58
N THR A 356 2.44 -15.19 22.78
CA THR A 356 2.24 -14.24 23.89
C THR A 356 3.17 -13.03 23.82
N ASP A 357 4.18 -13.06 22.93
CA ASP A 357 5.08 -11.95 22.63
C ASP A 357 4.88 -11.48 21.18
N ASN A 358 4.24 -10.33 21.01
CA ASN A 358 3.97 -9.76 19.69
C ASN A 358 5.24 -9.50 18.87
N SER A 359 6.37 -9.20 19.52
CA SER A 359 7.63 -8.93 18.81
C SER A 359 8.21 -10.17 18.11
N ALA A 360 7.83 -11.36 18.57
CA ALA A 360 8.30 -12.63 18.01
C ALA A 360 7.63 -13.00 16.67
N TRP A 361 6.42 -12.48 16.38
CA TRP A 361 5.62 -12.98 15.26
C TRP A 361 4.88 -11.94 14.41
N TYR A 362 4.67 -10.70 14.88
CA TYR A 362 3.88 -9.70 14.14
C TYR A 362 4.49 -9.35 12.77
N ASP A 363 5.82 -9.39 12.62
CA ASP A 363 6.51 -9.05 11.38
C ASP A 363 6.68 -10.25 10.41
N ILE A 364 6.10 -11.42 10.74
CA ILE A 364 6.11 -12.59 9.86
C ILE A 364 5.20 -12.31 8.67
N LYS A 365 5.77 -12.32 7.45
CA LYS A 365 5.03 -11.99 6.24
C LYS A 365 4.02 -13.06 5.90
N LEU A 366 2.88 -12.66 5.33
CA LEU A 366 1.86 -13.57 4.81
C LEU A 366 2.39 -14.37 3.61
N LEU A 367 3.08 -13.70 2.69
CA LEU A 367 3.61 -14.31 1.48
C LEU A 367 5.13 -14.49 1.56
N VAL A 368 5.57 -15.73 1.40
CA VAL A 368 7.00 -16.12 1.35
C VAL A 368 7.36 -16.79 0.02
N SER A 369 8.65 -16.90 -0.29
CA SER A 369 9.15 -17.64 -1.46
C SER A 369 10.21 -18.64 -1.06
N PHE A 370 10.10 -19.87 -1.58
CA PHE A 370 11.18 -20.85 -1.55
C PHE A 370 11.89 -20.78 -2.91
N GLY A 371 13.20 -20.54 -2.91
CA GLY A 371 14.01 -20.44 -4.13
C GLY A 371 15.17 -21.44 -4.10
N THR A 372 15.62 -21.87 -5.28
CA THR A 372 16.77 -22.76 -5.49
C THR A 372 18.13 -22.07 -5.32
N HIS A 373 18.17 -20.73 -5.28
CA HIS A 373 19.41 -19.95 -5.33
C HIS A 373 19.77 -19.19 -4.05
N ASN A 374 18.94 -19.24 -3.01
CA ASN A 374 19.27 -18.60 -1.73
C ASN A 374 19.84 -19.67 -0.81
N GLY A 375 21.17 -19.77 -0.78
CA GLY A 375 21.88 -20.63 0.17
C GLY A 375 21.44 -20.32 1.60
N ALA A 376 21.25 -21.39 2.38
CA ALA A 376 21.26 -21.44 3.84
C ALA A 376 20.79 -20.17 4.59
N GLU A 377 19.64 -19.59 4.22
CA GLU A 377 18.98 -18.61 5.07
C GLU A 377 18.20 -19.38 6.14
N THR A 378 18.38 -19.02 7.41
CA THR A 378 17.62 -19.62 8.52
C THR A 378 16.12 -19.41 8.27
N ALA A 379 15.29 -20.38 8.70
CA ALA A 379 13.83 -20.30 8.57
C ALA A 379 13.27 -18.95 9.09
N GLU A 380 13.91 -18.40 10.11
CA GLU A 380 13.57 -17.12 10.73
C GLU A 380 13.85 -15.89 9.85
N GLY A 381 14.95 -15.87 9.10
CA GLY A 381 15.27 -14.77 8.18
C GLY A 381 14.39 -14.77 6.92
N GLY A 382 14.03 -15.97 6.44
CA GLY A 382 13.18 -16.14 5.26
C GLY A 382 11.74 -15.67 5.46
N ARG A 383 11.14 -15.93 6.64
CA ARG A 383 9.72 -15.66 6.92
C ARG A 383 9.36 -14.17 7.07
N LYS A 384 10.35 -13.31 7.35
CA LYS A 384 10.18 -11.86 7.50
C LYS A 384 10.43 -11.07 6.20
N ARG A 385 10.91 -11.74 5.14
CA ARG A 385 11.28 -11.09 3.89
C ARG A 385 10.07 -10.99 2.94
N PRO A 386 9.71 -9.79 2.45
CA PRO A 386 8.63 -9.64 1.49
C PRO A 386 9.02 -10.23 0.12
N ILE A 387 8.07 -10.88 -0.55
CA ILE A 387 8.26 -11.35 -1.93
C ILE A 387 8.36 -10.17 -2.91
N LYS A 388 9.12 -10.36 -3.99
CA LYS A 388 9.23 -9.35 -5.06
C LYS A 388 7.95 -9.34 -5.91
N PRO A 389 7.32 -8.18 -6.16
CA PRO A 389 6.10 -8.07 -6.99
C PRO A 389 6.23 -8.62 -8.42
N LYS A 390 7.47 -8.65 -8.93
CA LYS A 390 7.79 -9.18 -10.25
C LYS A 390 7.45 -10.67 -10.39
N ASN A 391 7.59 -11.47 -9.32
CA ASN A 391 7.35 -12.92 -9.36
C ASN A 391 5.92 -13.26 -9.80
N PHE A 392 4.93 -12.61 -9.17
CA PHE A 392 3.52 -12.78 -9.52
C PHE A 392 3.21 -12.15 -10.88
N SER A 393 3.74 -10.96 -11.15
CA SER A 393 3.47 -10.24 -12.40
C SER A 393 3.95 -11.02 -13.63
N ASP A 394 5.12 -11.64 -13.58
CA ASP A 394 5.65 -12.42 -14.71
C ASP A 394 4.80 -13.68 -14.96
N SER A 395 4.43 -14.42 -13.91
CA SER A 395 3.54 -15.58 -13.99
C SER A 395 2.16 -15.22 -14.56
N MET A 396 1.54 -14.13 -14.07
CA MET A 396 0.27 -13.65 -14.61
C MET A 396 0.37 -13.24 -16.08
N ARG A 397 1.46 -12.60 -16.50
CA ARG A 397 1.66 -12.20 -17.90
C ARG A 397 1.63 -13.41 -18.82
N GLU A 398 2.30 -14.50 -18.42
CA GLU A 398 2.30 -15.75 -19.18
C GLU A 398 0.90 -16.35 -19.27
N ILE A 399 0.19 -16.48 -18.14
CA ILE A 399 -1.17 -17.04 -18.09
C ILE A 399 -2.13 -16.23 -18.95
N LEU A 400 -2.15 -14.90 -18.80
CA LEU A 400 -3.01 -14.04 -19.59
C LEU A 400 -2.67 -14.09 -21.08
N GLY A 401 -1.38 -14.22 -21.42
CA GLY A 401 -0.92 -14.44 -22.79
C GLY A 401 -1.50 -15.72 -23.40
N LYS A 402 -1.41 -16.85 -22.69
CA LYS A 402 -2.01 -18.14 -23.11
C LYS A 402 -3.52 -18.04 -23.33
N LEU A 403 -4.22 -17.29 -22.48
CA LEU A 403 -5.68 -17.14 -22.52
C LEU A 403 -6.16 -16.04 -23.48
N GLY A 404 -5.24 -15.37 -24.20
CA GLY A 404 -5.55 -14.27 -25.12
C GLY A 404 -6.17 -13.05 -24.43
N ILE A 405 -5.80 -12.80 -23.16
CA ILE A 405 -6.29 -11.69 -22.35
C ILE A 405 -5.23 -10.58 -22.33
N PRO A 406 -5.37 -9.52 -23.15
CA PRO A 406 -4.45 -8.38 -23.10
C PRO A 406 -4.58 -7.63 -21.76
N SER A 407 -3.48 -7.47 -21.04
CA SER A 407 -3.42 -6.63 -19.83
C SER A 407 -2.02 -6.10 -19.58
N THR A 408 -1.94 -4.82 -19.19
CA THR A 408 -0.72 -4.19 -18.67
C THR A 408 -0.79 -3.98 -17.15
N HIS A 409 -1.96 -4.17 -16.54
CA HIS A 409 -2.27 -3.83 -15.14
C HIS A 409 -2.26 -5.04 -14.21
N LEU A 410 -1.19 -5.85 -14.29
CA LEU A 410 -1.09 -7.17 -13.64
C LEU A 410 -1.21 -7.12 -12.10
N GLN A 411 -0.68 -6.08 -11.46
CA GLN A 411 -0.75 -5.92 -9.99
C GLN A 411 -2.14 -5.48 -9.50
N HIS A 412 -2.96 -4.93 -10.40
CA HIS A 412 -4.33 -4.48 -10.08
C HIS A 412 -5.39 -5.42 -10.65
N LEU A 413 -5.00 -6.58 -11.17
CA LEU A 413 -5.89 -7.45 -11.93
C LEU A 413 -7.11 -7.90 -11.12
N GLY A 414 -6.91 -8.36 -9.87
CA GLY A 414 -8.01 -8.76 -8.98
C GLY A 414 -8.98 -7.61 -8.71
N ARG A 415 -8.47 -6.39 -8.51
CA ARG A 415 -9.29 -5.18 -8.36
C ARG A 415 -10.12 -4.87 -9.60
N LEU A 416 -9.56 -5.05 -10.79
CA LEU A 416 -10.25 -4.78 -12.06
C LEU A 416 -11.30 -5.86 -12.36
N PHE A 417 -10.91 -7.13 -12.31
CA PHE A 417 -11.83 -8.25 -12.57
C PHE A 417 -12.90 -8.39 -11.49
N GLY A 418 -12.56 -8.24 -10.22
CA GLY A 418 -13.54 -8.30 -9.13
C GLY A 418 -14.60 -7.22 -9.26
N ASN A 419 -14.18 -5.98 -9.56
CA ASN A 419 -15.09 -4.87 -9.84
C ASN A 419 -16.00 -5.16 -11.04
N MET A 420 -15.39 -5.56 -12.16
CA MET A 420 -16.11 -5.88 -13.39
C MET A 420 -17.14 -7.00 -13.17
N ASN A 421 -16.74 -8.09 -12.51
CA ASN A 421 -17.60 -9.22 -12.22
C ASN A 421 -18.82 -8.80 -11.39
N LEU A 422 -18.63 -7.97 -10.36
CA LEU A 422 -19.73 -7.47 -9.53
C LEU A 422 -20.65 -6.49 -10.26
N GLN A 423 -20.11 -5.65 -11.15
CA GLN A 423 -20.92 -4.78 -12.02
C GLN A 423 -21.79 -5.59 -12.98
N TYR A 424 -21.26 -6.67 -13.56
CA TYR A 424 -22.03 -7.58 -14.40
C TYR A 424 -23.09 -8.38 -13.64
N LEU A 425 -22.93 -8.51 -12.32
CA LEU A 425 -23.94 -9.07 -11.42
C LEU A 425 -24.92 -8.00 -10.92
N GLU A 426 -24.86 -6.78 -11.47
CA GLU A 426 -25.73 -5.65 -11.12
C GLU A 426 -25.74 -5.34 -9.62
N ILE A 427 -24.60 -5.55 -8.96
CA ILE A 427 -24.42 -5.15 -7.58
C ILE A 427 -24.26 -3.64 -7.53
N ASP A 428 -24.98 -3.00 -6.61
CA ASP A 428 -24.93 -1.55 -6.39
C ASP A 428 -23.47 -1.08 -6.20
N GLU A 429 -23.13 0.01 -6.89
CA GLU A 429 -21.80 0.59 -6.89
C GLU A 429 -21.34 0.96 -5.47
N GLU A 430 -22.25 1.34 -4.56
CA GLU A 430 -21.90 1.61 -3.17
C GLU A 430 -21.30 0.37 -2.47
N PHE A 431 -21.89 -0.81 -2.65
CA PHE A 431 -21.36 -2.03 -2.02
C PHE A 431 -20.03 -2.46 -2.66
N ILE A 432 -19.87 -2.28 -3.97
CA ILE A 432 -18.60 -2.53 -4.67
C ILE A 432 -17.52 -1.56 -4.18
N ARG A 433 -17.89 -0.27 -4.03
CA ARG A 433 -17.02 0.80 -3.51
C ARG A 433 -16.53 0.45 -2.10
N MET A 434 -17.42 0.01 -1.21
CA MET A 434 -17.06 -0.41 0.15
C MET A 434 -16.16 -1.64 0.16
N LEU A 435 -16.45 -2.66 -0.67
CA LEU A 435 -15.65 -3.88 -0.75
C LEU A 435 -14.21 -3.58 -1.20
N GLY A 436 -14.05 -2.78 -2.25
CA GLY A 436 -12.74 -2.38 -2.75
C GLY A 436 -12.06 -1.26 -1.95
N ASN A 437 -12.64 -0.78 -0.85
CA ASN A 437 -12.11 0.33 -0.03
C ASN A 437 -11.86 1.63 -0.83
N TRP A 438 -12.77 1.98 -1.73
CA TRP A 438 -12.70 3.25 -2.47
C TRP A 438 -13.41 4.39 -1.72
N ALA A 439 -12.81 5.58 -1.73
CA ALA A 439 -13.41 6.81 -1.16
C ALA A 439 -13.98 6.65 0.27
N VAL A 440 -13.26 5.95 1.16
CA VAL A 440 -13.70 5.68 2.53
C VAL A 440 -13.85 6.98 3.33
N ASN A 441 -15.07 7.28 3.77
CA ASN A 441 -15.41 8.50 4.53
C ASN A 441 -15.23 8.30 6.06
N ILE A 442 -15.43 9.36 6.86
CA ILE A 442 -15.24 9.31 8.32
C ILE A 442 -16.25 8.38 8.99
N ARG A 443 -17.50 8.37 8.54
CA ARG A 443 -18.54 7.47 9.06
C ARG A 443 -18.15 6.01 8.85
N ASP A 444 -17.68 5.68 7.65
CA ASP A 444 -17.19 4.36 7.32
C ASP A 444 -16.10 3.98 8.34
N GLN A 445 -15.09 4.83 8.56
CA GLN A 445 -13.98 4.58 9.48
C GLN A 445 -14.38 4.38 10.95
N CYS A 446 -15.34 5.17 11.47
CA CYS A 446 -15.59 5.22 12.91
C CYS A 446 -16.78 4.36 13.37
N TYR A 447 -17.75 4.08 12.49
CA TYR A 447 -19.05 3.53 12.90
C TYR A 447 -19.54 2.33 12.08
N SER A 448 -18.81 1.89 11.06
CA SER A 448 -19.20 0.73 10.26
C SER A 448 -18.47 -0.54 10.71
N THR A 449 -19.19 -1.64 10.86
CA THR A 449 -18.59 -3.00 10.94
C THR A 449 -17.99 -3.46 9.59
N HIS A 450 -18.12 -2.63 8.55
CA HIS A 450 -17.43 -2.71 7.26
C HIS A 450 -17.69 -3.94 6.39
N LEU A 451 -18.78 -4.69 6.57
CA LEU A 451 -19.06 -5.86 5.72
C LEU A 451 -20.14 -5.55 4.67
N PRO A 452 -19.78 -5.24 3.40
CA PRO A 452 -20.74 -5.16 2.30
C PRO A 452 -21.27 -6.56 1.93
N LEU A 453 -22.10 -7.15 2.80
CA LEU A 453 -22.54 -8.56 2.68
C LEU A 453 -23.13 -8.87 1.31
N LYS A 454 -23.87 -7.93 0.68
CA LYS A 454 -24.42 -8.11 -0.67
C LYS A 454 -23.32 -8.33 -1.71
N ALA A 455 -22.29 -7.47 -1.75
CA ALA A 455 -21.16 -7.64 -2.66
C ALA A 455 -20.29 -8.85 -2.29
N MET A 456 -20.07 -9.12 -1.00
CA MET A 456 -19.28 -10.25 -0.54
C MET A 456 -19.92 -11.59 -0.93
N ARG A 457 -21.24 -11.73 -0.76
CA ARG A 457 -21.99 -12.92 -1.19
C ARG A 457 -21.96 -13.09 -2.71
N ALA A 458 -22.16 -12.01 -3.44
CA ALA A 458 -22.08 -12.03 -4.90
C ALA A 458 -20.68 -12.43 -5.40
N ALA A 459 -19.62 -11.87 -4.81
CA ALA A 459 -18.22 -12.22 -5.10
C ALA A 459 -17.90 -13.68 -4.73
N ALA A 460 -18.62 -14.24 -3.77
CA ALA A 460 -18.54 -15.65 -3.39
C ALA A 460 -19.47 -16.58 -4.21
N GLY A 461 -20.16 -16.04 -5.23
CA GLY A 461 -21.00 -16.82 -6.16
C GLY A 461 -22.43 -17.08 -5.69
N PHE A 462 -22.95 -16.31 -4.72
CA PHE A 462 -24.32 -16.41 -4.21
C PHE A 462 -25.21 -15.29 -4.78
N THR A 463 -25.69 -15.45 -6.01
CA THR A 463 -26.31 -14.37 -6.81
C THR A 463 -27.76 -14.61 -7.24
N THR A 464 -28.28 -15.84 -7.15
CA THR A 464 -29.65 -16.16 -7.59
C THR A 464 -30.69 -15.63 -6.59
N SER A 465 -31.29 -14.49 -6.93
CA SER A 465 -32.52 -13.84 -6.43
C SER A 465 -32.71 -13.55 -4.93
N GLU A 466 -32.07 -14.24 -3.99
CA GLU A 466 -32.25 -13.98 -2.55
C GLU A 466 -30.98 -13.58 -1.79
N GLY A 467 -29.80 -13.67 -2.42
CA GLY A 467 -28.53 -13.25 -1.80
C GLY A 467 -28.28 -13.88 -0.43
N ARG A 468 -28.66 -15.15 -0.27
CA ARG A 468 -28.46 -15.96 0.95
C ARG A 468 -27.18 -16.79 0.82
N TYR A 469 -26.37 -16.82 1.88
CA TYR A 469 -25.22 -17.70 1.94
C TYR A 469 -25.66 -19.13 2.25
N TYR A 470 -25.26 -20.09 1.39
CA TYR A 470 -25.44 -21.51 1.66
C TYR A 470 -24.38 -22.35 0.93
N ASN A 471 -23.48 -22.96 1.70
CA ASN A 471 -22.35 -23.73 1.23
C ASN A 471 -22.42 -25.19 1.75
N PRO A 472 -22.85 -26.16 0.90
CA PRO A 472 -23.09 -27.54 1.33
C PRO A 472 -21.87 -28.20 1.98
N ARG A 473 -20.66 -28.00 1.41
CA ARG A 473 -19.43 -28.61 1.96
C ARG A 473 -19.05 -28.08 3.33
N ALA A 474 -19.58 -26.93 3.75
CA ALA A 474 -19.33 -26.40 5.08
C ALA A 474 -20.15 -27.11 6.18
N LEU A 475 -21.14 -27.93 5.82
CA LEU A 475 -21.95 -28.74 6.73
C LEU A 475 -21.31 -30.09 7.07
N VAL A 476 -20.31 -30.53 6.29
CA VAL A 476 -19.62 -31.80 6.52
C VAL A 476 -18.67 -31.62 7.70
N VAL A 477 -18.84 -32.42 8.75
CA VAL A 477 -17.94 -32.43 9.91
C VAL A 477 -16.78 -33.39 9.62
N PRO A 478 -15.53 -32.92 9.48
CA PRO A 478 -14.39 -33.81 9.28
C PRO A 478 -14.05 -34.59 10.56
N PRO A 479 -13.40 -35.76 10.45
CA PRO A 479 -12.89 -36.47 11.62
C PRO A 479 -11.86 -35.65 12.39
N GLU A 480 -12.00 -35.58 13.72
CA GLU A 480 -11.11 -34.83 14.61
C GLU A 480 -9.65 -35.29 14.49
N GLU A 481 -9.42 -36.58 14.28
CA GLU A 481 -8.10 -37.18 14.06
C GLU A 481 -7.37 -36.61 12.83
N LEU A 482 -8.12 -36.23 11.78
CA LEU A 482 -7.54 -35.57 10.61
C LEU A 482 -7.31 -34.08 10.87
N GLU A 483 -8.21 -33.42 11.61
CA GLU A 483 -8.04 -32.01 11.97
C GLU A 483 -6.78 -31.79 12.80
N LYS A 484 -6.52 -32.66 13.80
CA LYS A 484 -5.34 -32.59 14.68
C LYS A 484 -4.00 -32.74 13.96
N LYS A 485 -3.98 -33.36 12.78
CA LYS A 485 -2.77 -33.47 11.95
C LYS A 485 -2.43 -32.16 11.22
N ILE A 486 -3.38 -31.23 11.09
CA ILE A 486 -3.19 -29.95 10.41
C ILE A 486 -2.87 -28.88 11.45
N PHE A 487 -1.74 -28.18 11.33
CA PHE A 487 -1.31 -27.13 12.29
C PHE A 487 -1.28 -27.59 13.76
N PRO A 488 -0.65 -28.73 14.13
CA PRO A 488 -0.74 -29.32 15.47
C PRO A 488 -0.26 -28.40 16.60
N PHE A 489 0.59 -27.41 16.31
CA PHE A 489 1.06 -26.43 17.30
C PHE A 489 -0.04 -25.47 17.78
N ALA A 490 -1.10 -25.27 16.97
CA ALA A 490 -2.07 -24.20 17.18
C ALA A 490 -2.88 -24.35 18.47
N ASP A 491 -3.20 -25.58 18.89
CA ASP A 491 -3.94 -25.84 20.14
C ASP A 491 -3.12 -25.39 21.36
N ARG A 492 -1.89 -25.89 21.49
CA ARG A 492 -0.98 -25.52 22.58
C ARG A 492 -0.68 -24.02 22.61
N ALA A 493 -0.49 -23.42 21.43
CA ALA A 493 -0.27 -21.98 21.31
C ALA A 493 -1.50 -21.18 21.78
N LEU A 494 -2.71 -21.61 21.41
CA LEU A 494 -3.96 -20.94 21.81
C LEU A 494 -4.19 -21.08 23.32
N GLU A 495 -4.01 -22.27 23.88
CA GLU A 495 -4.10 -22.51 25.33
C GLU A 495 -3.17 -21.58 26.12
N LYS A 496 -1.91 -21.42 25.66
CA LYS A 496 -0.95 -20.50 26.28
C LYS A 496 -1.41 -19.04 26.19
N VAL A 497 -1.93 -18.62 25.04
CA VAL A 497 -2.48 -17.27 24.85
C VAL A 497 -3.69 -17.04 25.76
N GLU A 498 -4.62 -17.99 25.85
CA GLU A 498 -5.79 -17.88 26.71
C GLU A 498 -5.43 -17.83 28.20
N ALA A 499 -4.44 -18.63 28.63
CA ALA A 499 -3.93 -18.58 29.99
C ALA A 499 -3.27 -17.23 30.32
N ALA A 500 -2.51 -16.66 29.38
CA ALA A 500 -1.95 -15.32 29.51
C ALA A 500 -3.05 -14.24 29.58
N CYS A 501 -4.10 -14.36 28.77
CA CYS A 501 -5.27 -13.48 28.83
C CYS A 501 -6.00 -13.56 30.17
N LYS A 502 -6.19 -14.75 30.74
CA LYS A 502 -6.83 -14.92 32.06
C LYS A 502 -6.00 -14.31 33.18
N SER A 503 -4.68 -14.49 33.15
CA SER A 503 -3.78 -14.01 34.21
C SER A 503 -3.49 -12.51 34.16
N LYS A 504 -3.43 -11.91 32.97
CA LYS A 504 -3.03 -10.49 32.78
C LYS A 504 -4.11 -9.59 32.17
N GLY A 505 -5.21 -10.15 31.66
CA GLY A 505 -6.19 -9.43 30.84
C GLY A 505 -6.94 -8.32 31.57
N SER A 506 -7.26 -8.49 32.85
CA SER A 506 -7.89 -7.42 33.66
C SER A 506 -6.99 -6.20 33.81
N ARG A 507 -5.67 -6.39 33.87
CA ARG A 507 -4.67 -5.33 33.99
C ARG A 507 -4.29 -4.71 32.63
N MET A 508 -4.30 -5.51 31.56
CA MET A 508 -3.85 -5.10 30.23
C MET A 508 -4.99 -4.66 29.29
N GLY A 509 -6.25 -4.78 29.73
CA GLY A 509 -7.44 -4.40 28.97
C GLY A 509 -8.06 -5.56 28.17
N GLY A 510 -9.35 -5.42 27.82
CA GLY A 510 -10.18 -6.49 27.23
C GLY A 510 -9.80 -7.00 25.83
N TYR A 511 -8.76 -6.43 25.21
CA TYR A 511 -8.25 -6.83 23.88
C TYR A 511 -6.81 -7.38 23.93
N TYR A 512 -6.25 -7.61 25.12
CA TYR A 512 -4.91 -8.17 25.27
C TYR A 512 -4.77 -9.50 24.50
N LEU A 513 -3.74 -9.60 23.66
CA LEU A 513 -3.48 -10.74 22.75
C LEU A 513 -4.62 -11.11 21.78
N GLY A 514 -5.57 -10.20 21.52
CA GLY A 514 -6.69 -10.45 20.62
C GLY A 514 -6.28 -10.85 19.20
N THR A 515 -5.20 -10.27 18.67
CA THR A 515 -4.64 -10.63 17.35
C THR A 515 -4.09 -12.06 17.33
N ALA A 516 -3.33 -12.45 18.36
CA ALA A 516 -2.80 -13.81 18.48
C ALA A 516 -3.93 -14.83 18.58
N ARG A 517 -4.93 -14.55 19.42
CA ARG A 517 -6.15 -15.36 19.52
C ARG A 517 -6.86 -15.49 18.17
N GLY A 518 -7.16 -14.38 17.49
CA GLY A 518 -7.85 -14.39 16.21
C GLY A 518 -7.09 -15.12 15.10
N PHE A 519 -5.76 -15.02 15.06
CA PHE A 519 -4.93 -15.76 14.12
C PHE A 519 -4.93 -17.27 14.41
N LEU A 520 -4.79 -17.67 15.68
CA LEU A 520 -4.78 -19.09 16.07
C LEU A 520 -6.16 -19.73 15.88
N GLU A 521 -7.25 -19.05 16.27
CA GLU A 521 -8.63 -19.49 16.00
C GLU A 521 -8.90 -19.63 14.49
N MET A 522 -8.34 -18.73 13.67
CA MET A 522 -8.38 -18.87 12.22
C MET A 522 -7.66 -20.15 11.75
N LEU A 523 -6.46 -20.45 12.24
CA LEU A 523 -5.73 -21.68 11.87
C LEU A 523 -6.54 -22.93 12.24
N LEU A 524 -7.12 -22.97 13.45
CA LEU A 524 -7.98 -24.07 13.88
C LEU A 524 -9.19 -24.22 12.96
N ARG A 525 -9.86 -23.12 12.59
CA ARG A 525 -10.96 -23.15 11.62
C ARG A 525 -10.53 -23.58 10.23
N LEU A 526 -9.32 -23.23 9.81
CA LEU A 526 -8.76 -23.66 8.53
C LEU A 526 -8.52 -25.16 8.47
N ARG A 527 -8.29 -25.88 9.59
CA ARG A 527 -8.24 -27.36 9.60
C ARG A 527 -9.48 -27.96 8.95
N THR A 528 -10.65 -27.53 9.43
CA THR A 528 -11.95 -27.95 8.91
C THR A 528 -12.12 -27.56 7.45
N ILE A 529 -11.80 -26.30 7.11
CA ILE A 529 -11.99 -25.78 5.74
C ILE A 529 -11.10 -26.51 4.74
N ILE A 530 -9.85 -26.81 5.09
CA ILE A 530 -8.91 -27.56 4.25
C ILE A 530 -9.47 -28.94 3.92
N LEU A 531 -9.93 -29.69 4.94
CA LEU A 531 -10.49 -31.03 4.75
C LEU A 531 -11.79 -30.98 3.92
N GLN A 532 -12.69 -30.04 4.22
CA GLN A 532 -13.93 -29.84 3.47
C GLN A 532 -13.69 -29.46 2.01
N ASP A 533 -12.78 -28.51 1.74
CA ASP A 533 -12.47 -28.06 0.38
C ASP A 533 -11.71 -29.16 -0.40
N ALA A 534 -10.79 -29.89 0.25
CA ALA A 534 -10.11 -31.04 -0.35
C ALA A 534 -11.08 -32.16 -0.71
N ALA A 535 -12.00 -32.52 0.20
CA ALA A 535 -13.04 -33.52 -0.06
C ALA A 535 -13.98 -33.08 -1.19
N ALA A 536 -14.43 -31.83 -1.17
CA ALA A 536 -15.26 -31.29 -2.24
C ALA A 536 -14.53 -31.29 -3.60
N MET A 537 -13.24 -30.97 -3.64
CA MET A 537 -12.44 -31.10 -4.86
C MET A 537 -12.33 -32.56 -5.32
N LYS A 538 -12.07 -33.51 -4.43
CA LYS A 538 -12.01 -34.93 -4.80
C LYS A 538 -13.33 -35.47 -5.35
N VAL A 539 -14.46 -35.04 -4.78
CA VAL A 539 -15.78 -35.50 -5.21
C VAL A 539 -16.24 -34.82 -6.50
N LEU A 540 -16.06 -33.51 -6.62
CA LEU A 540 -16.60 -32.73 -7.74
C LEU A 540 -15.62 -32.61 -8.92
N HIS A 541 -14.33 -32.75 -8.64
CA HIS A 541 -13.20 -32.51 -9.56
C HIS A 541 -12.04 -33.49 -9.30
N PRO A 542 -12.27 -34.83 -9.32
CA PRO A 542 -11.23 -35.81 -9.03
C PRO A 542 -9.98 -35.66 -9.91
N GLU A 543 -10.16 -35.24 -11.17
CA GLU A 543 -9.08 -34.95 -12.13
C GLU A 543 -8.12 -33.86 -11.65
N ARG A 544 -8.53 -33.04 -10.69
CA ARG A 544 -7.73 -31.96 -10.10
C ARG A 544 -6.92 -32.41 -8.87
N CYS A 545 -7.07 -33.65 -8.43
CA CYS A 545 -6.49 -34.15 -7.20
C CYS A 545 -5.44 -35.23 -7.44
N ASP A 546 -5.76 -36.22 -8.26
CA ASP A 546 -4.94 -37.43 -8.41
C ASP A 546 -3.65 -37.14 -9.16
N GLY A 547 -2.50 -37.31 -8.50
CA GLY A 547 -1.19 -36.98 -9.06
C GLY A 547 -0.73 -35.55 -8.82
N HIS A 548 -1.57 -34.67 -8.26
CA HIS A 548 -1.19 -33.30 -7.97
C HIS A 548 -0.28 -33.22 -6.72
N MET A 549 0.83 -32.49 -6.83
CA MET A 549 1.88 -32.38 -5.80
C MET A 549 1.37 -31.91 -4.43
N PHE A 550 0.32 -31.07 -4.38
CA PHE A 550 -0.33 -30.72 -3.11
C PHE A 550 -0.87 -31.97 -2.41
N PHE A 551 -1.71 -32.77 -3.07
CA PHE A 551 -2.32 -33.95 -2.45
C PHE A 551 -1.29 -35.05 -2.17
N GLN A 552 -0.33 -35.25 -3.08
CA GLN A 552 0.75 -36.21 -2.88
C GLN A 552 1.66 -35.88 -1.70
N ALA A 553 1.77 -34.59 -1.34
CA ALA A 553 2.58 -34.18 -0.20
C ALA A 553 1.91 -34.46 1.15
N PHE A 554 0.61 -34.78 1.20
CA PHE A 554 -0.11 -35.06 2.45
C PHE A 554 -0.95 -36.35 2.33
N PRO A 555 -0.31 -37.51 2.06
CA PRO A 555 -1.03 -38.78 1.91
C PRO A 555 -1.81 -39.17 3.16
N GLU A 556 -1.33 -38.81 4.35
CA GLU A 556 -1.96 -39.05 5.64
C GLU A 556 -3.26 -38.29 5.89
N LEU A 557 -3.52 -37.26 5.07
CA LEU A 557 -4.73 -36.44 5.11
C LEU A 557 -5.71 -36.78 3.98
N PHE A 558 -5.19 -37.17 2.81
CA PHE A 558 -5.97 -37.16 1.56
C PHE A 558 -5.96 -38.47 0.77
N ARG A 559 -5.38 -39.56 1.29
CA ARG A 559 -5.53 -40.89 0.68
C ARG A 559 -6.78 -41.61 1.14
#